data_AF-A0A3N4LDW4-F1
#
_entry.id   AF-A0A3N4LDW4-F1
#
_cell.length_a   1.000
_cell.length_b   1.000
_cell.length_c   1.000
_cell.angle_alpha   90.00
_cell.angle_beta   90.00
_cell.angle_gamma   90.00
#
_symmetry.space_group_name_H-M   'P 1'
#
loop_
_entity.id
_entity.type
_entity.pdbx_description
1 polymer ?
#
loop_
_entity_poly.entity_id
_entity_poly.type
_entity_poly.pdbx_seq_one_letter_code
_entity_poly.pdbx_strand_id
1 'polypeptide(L)'
;MQAMPRLFRRPALLWPRPAPALASAGLAWPVENAVQYIIQSLYSAFYQDPVLGERVKELTQSFFEKGHTQEDLEWRMIMFCNLAVQVERPILWVIDQANALDDGELDRVSNLEKMQTRRLLDGLSSKHMKVASSTANYSAAKYDGIRATSESRFNLYLGLDDIEMTEWWRRLDITHRHLQQLQFEPTERESLERLTGRMPLLLRGLEHVLANKDLVRRVAIGGNAGPSNAGPSNAGPNTATMGAQLLPTVHAKLMELPEVVKLVGAINRYASAKFEEFSDSVNDDARKRFQRGWEACIFETPLAETECSHLDGRFFFRQRAEDGVYVGRTTCDLARTVGAARLRQLQNPGDFGEKPSVNRIAHAGGNPAVLGFLVERAVLGILITSGTTFAGPEREFDKALELVVIFRIIHPSGITRPLSTFPPRTTTWR
;
A
#
# COMPACT_ATOMS: atom_id res chain seq x y z
N MET A 1 -12.84 41.34 6.52
CA MET A 1 -13.10 40.29 7.52
C MET A 1 -14.46 39.67 7.24
N GLN A 2 -14.50 38.61 6.45
CA GLN A 2 -15.72 37.82 6.19
C GLN A 2 -15.47 36.42 6.73
N ALA A 3 -16.41 35.93 7.53
CA ALA A 3 -16.33 34.63 8.20
C ALA A 3 -16.56 33.50 7.19
N MET A 4 -15.61 32.56 7.09
CA MET A 4 -15.80 31.31 6.35
C MET A 4 -16.76 30.38 7.12
N PRO A 5 -17.63 29.62 6.42
CA PRO A 5 -18.51 28.66 7.06
C PRO A 5 -17.73 27.41 7.51
N ARG A 6 -17.96 27.00 8.75
CA ARG A 6 -17.48 25.74 9.33
C ARG A 6 -18.16 24.57 8.62
N LEU A 7 -17.46 23.94 7.67
CA LEU A 7 -17.86 22.68 7.06
C LEU A 7 -17.08 21.51 7.69
N PHE A 8 -17.83 20.43 7.96
CA PHE A 8 -17.41 19.09 8.39
C PHE A 8 -16.90 18.90 9.83
N ARG A 9 -17.83 18.79 10.78
CA ARG A 9 -17.73 17.77 11.83
C ARG A 9 -18.32 16.46 11.28
N ARG A 10 -17.51 15.43 11.13
CA ARG A 10 -17.97 14.06 10.79
C ARG A 10 -18.75 13.49 11.97
N PRO A 11 -20.01 13.03 11.81
CA PRO A 11 -20.50 11.92 12.60
C PRO A 11 -19.81 10.64 12.12
N ALA A 12 -19.55 9.70 13.03
CA ALA A 12 -19.15 8.35 12.64
C ALA A 12 -20.19 7.80 11.65
N LEU A 13 -19.75 7.36 10.47
CA LEU A 13 -20.53 6.54 9.54
C LEU A 13 -20.76 5.18 10.20
N LEU A 14 -21.68 5.14 11.16
CA LEU A 14 -22.43 3.95 11.45
C LEU A 14 -23.35 3.76 10.26
N TRP A 15 -23.25 2.64 9.56
CA TRP A 15 -24.28 2.28 8.59
C TRP A 15 -25.65 2.40 9.24
N PRO A 16 -26.66 2.95 8.53
CA PRO A 16 -28.00 2.97 9.08
C PRO A 16 -28.37 1.52 9.39
N ARG A 17 -28.56 1.23 10.68
CA ARG A 17 -29.31 0.04 11.07
C ARG A 17 -30.62 0.08 10.28
N PRO A 18 -31.14 -1.07 9.82
CA PRO A 18 -32.38 -1.11 9.05
C PRO A 18 -33.42 -0.20 9.71
N ALA A 19 -34.01 0.69 8.92
CA ALA A 19 -34.87 1.75 9.43
C ALA A 19 -35.90 1.17 10.42
N PRO A 20 -36.10 1.78 11.61
CA PRO A 20 -37.03 1.26 12.62
C PRO A 20 -38.47 1.10 12.11
N ALA A 21 -38.84 1.77 11.01
CA ALA A 21 -40.12 1.63 10.33
C ALA A 21 -40.39 0.23 9.74
N LEU A 22 -39.34 -0.54 9.40
CA LEU A 22 -39.50 -1.88 8.81
C LEU A 22 -39.71 -2.96 9.88
N ALA A 23 -39.17 -2.78 11.09
CA ALA A 23 -39.39 -3.69 12.21
C ALA A 23 -40.84 -3.69 12.71
N SER A 24 -41.55 -2.55 12.59
CA SER A 24 -42.97 -2.44 12.95
C SER A 24 -43.92 -3.18 11.99
N ALA A 25 -43.45 -3.60 10.80
CA ALA A 25 -44.29 -4.27 9.80
C ALA A 25 -44.26 -5.82 9.89
N GLY A 26 -43.49 -6.40 10.83
CA GLY A 26 -43.48 -7.86 11.05
C GLY A 26 -42.90 -8.71 9.90
N LEU A 27 -42.25 -8.09 8.92
CA LEU A 27 -41.66 -8.77 7.77
C LEU A 27 -40.25 -9.28 8.12
N ALA A 28 -40.14 -10.56 8.42
CA ALA A 28 -38.87 -11.26 8.50
C ALA A 28 -38.39 -11.63 7.10
N TRP A 29 -37.21 -11.17 6.71
CA TRP A 29 -36.64 -11.43 5.39
C TRP A 29 -35.94 -12.80 5.37
N PRO A 30 -36.28 -13.71 4.43
CA PRO A 30 -35.53 -14.96 4.23
C PRO A 30 -34.21 -14.68 3.50
N VAL A 31 -33.18 -15.49 3.81
CA VAL A 31 -31.82 -15.58 3.25
C VAL A 31 -31.35 -14.44 2.32
N GLU A 32 -30.28 -13.75 2.73
CA GLU A 32 -29.63 -12.64 2.05
C GLU A 32 -29.29 -12.93 0.57
N ASN A 33 -30.11 -12.44 -0.36
CA ASN A 33 -29.74 -12.34 -1.78
C ASN A 33 -29.44 -10.87 -2.16
N ALA A 34 -28.62 -10.64 -3.19
CA ALA A 34 -28.20 -9.30 -3.58
C ALA A 34 -29.39 -8.38 -3.94
N VAL A 35 -30.43 -8.96 -4.53
CA VAL A 35 -31.69 -8.30 -4.90
C VAL A 35 -32.36 -7.64 -3.68
N GLN A 36 -32.40 -8.36 -2.55
CA GLN A 36 -32.97 -7.86 -1.31
C GLN A 36 -32.30 -6.56 -0.84
N TYR A 37 -30.97 -6.51 -0.81
CA TYR A 37 -30.24 -5.33 -0.35
C TYR A 37 -30.53 -4.11 -1.22
N ILE A 38 -30.64 -4.31 -2.54
CA ILE A 38 -30.94 -3.22 -3.46
C ILE A 38 -32.38 -2.75 -3.28
N ILE A 39 -33.36 -3.65 -3.22
CA ILE A 39 -34.78 -3.30 -2.98
C ILE A 39 -34.94 -2.54 -1.67
N GLN A 40 -34.29 -3.00 -0.59
CA GLN A 40 -34.34 -2.32 0.70
C GLN A 40 -33.72 -0.91 0.63
N SER A 41 -32.63 -0.75 -0.12
CA SER A 41 -31.98 0.55 -0.33
C SER A 41 -32.88 1.49 -1.13
N LEU A 42 -33.49 1.01 -2.22
CA LEU A 42 -34.44 1.76 -3.02
C LEU A 42 -35.67 2.16 -2.19
N TYR A 43 -36.23 1.24 -1.41
CA TYR A 43 -37.36 1.54 -0.52
C TYR A 43 -36.99 2.64 0.47
N SER A 44 -35.85 2.50 1.15
CA SER A 44 -35.40 3.48 2.14
C SER A 44 -35.20 4.88 1.51
N ALA A 45 -34.75 4.95 0.26
CA ALA A 45 -34.55 6.20 -0.46
C ALA A 45 -35.85 6.83 -0.99
N PHE A 46 -36.81 6.01 -1.45
CA PHE A 46 -37.94 6.49 -2.24
C PHE A 46 -39.33 6.28 -1.61
N TYR A 47 -39.46 5.64 -0.44
CA TYR A 47 -40.80 5.32 0.10
C TYR A 47 -41.71 6.52 0.37
N GLN A 48 -41.11 7.71 0.59
CA GLN A 48 -41.84 8.98 0.78
C GLN A 48 -41.93 9.81 -0.50
N ASP A 49 -41.29 9.39 -1.60
CA ASP A 49 -41.36 10.14 -2.85
C ASP A 49 -42.80 10.07 -3.40
N PRO A 50 -43.40 11.21 -3.81
CA PRO A 50 -44.81 11.26 -4.20
C PRO A 50 -45.13 10.47 -5.47
N VAL A 51 -44.12 10.19 -6.31
CA VAL A 51 -44.30 9.47 -7.57
C VAL A 51 -43.73 8.05 -7.47
N LEU A 52 -42.53 7.92 -6.90
CA LEU A 52 -41.83 6.65 -6.81
C LEU A 52 -42.20 5.84 -5.55
N GLY A 53 -42.81 6.46 -4.54
CA GLY A 53 -43.15 5.82 -3.27
C GLY A 53 -44.09 4.63 -3.42
N GLU A 54 -45.15 4.75 -4.21
CA GLU A 54 -46.04 3.63 -4.48
C GLU A 54 -45.35 2.53 -5.31
N ARG A 55 -44.54 2.91 -6.30
CA ARG A 55 -43.81 1.95 -7.13
C ARG A 55 -42.77 1.16 -6.36
N VAL A 56 -42.08 1.78 -5.40
CA VAL A 56 -41.10 1.07 -4.58
C VAL A 56 -41.77 0.18 -3.54
N LYS A 57 -42.97 0.56 -3.05
CA LYS A 57 -43.82 -0.32 -2.22
C LYS A 57 -44.29 -1.54 -3.00
N GLU A 58 -44.79 -1.37 -4.23
CA GLU A 58 -45.17 -2.47 -5.14
C GLU A 58 -43.98 -3.42 -5.40
N LEU A 59 -42.80 -2.86 -5.69
CA LEU A 59 -41.56 -3.64 -5.87
C LEU A 59 -41.22 -4.44 -4.60
N THR A 60 -41.29 -3.79 -3.44
CA THR A 60 -41.01 -4.43 -2.14
C THR A 60 -42.02 -5.52 -1.81
N GLN A 61 -43.30 -5.30 -2.10
CA GLN A 61 -44.35 -6.30 -1.90
C GLN A 61 -44.14 -7.50 -2.82
N SER A 62 -43.79 -7.27 -4.09
CA SER A 62 -43.51 -8.33 -5.08
C SER A 62 -42.38 -9.25 -4.59
N PHE A 63 -41.40 -8.72 -3.86
CA PHE A 63 -40.34 -9.53 -3.27
C PHE A 63 -40.86 -10.55 -2.24
N PHE A 64 -41.90 -10.21 -1.48
CA PHE A 64 -42.47 -11.10 -0.47
C PHE A 64 -43.55 -12.05 -1.00
N GLU A 65 -44.12 -11.76 -2.17
CA GLU A 65 -45.13 -12.60 -2.81
C GLU A 65 -44.50 -13.89 -3.35
N LYS A 66 -45.14 -15.03 -3.05
CA LYS A 66 -44.72 -16.32 -3.62
C LYS A 66 -44.99 -16.34 -5.12
N GLY A 67 -44.00 -16.75 -5.91
CA GLY A 67 -44.16 -17.03 -7.34
C GLY A 67 -43.40 -16.11 -8.29
N HIS A 68 -42.77 -15.04 -7.81
CA HIS A 68 -41.85 -14.25 -8.63
C HIS A 68 -40.48 -14.92 -8.70
N THR A 69 -39.92 -15.01 -9.89
CA THR A 69 -38.53 -15.47 -10.07
C THR A 69 -37.55 -14.35 -9.74
N GLN A 70 -36.27 -14.69 -9.55
CA GLN A 70 -35.22 -13.68 -9.38
C GLN A 70 -35.13 -12.76 -10.60
N GLU A 71 -35.26 -13.31 -11.82
CA GLU A 71 -35.24 -12.55 -13.07
C GLU A 71 -36.39 -11.54 -13.15
N ASP A 72 -37.59 -11.92 -12.69
CA ASP A 72 -38.74 -11.01 -12.62
C ASP A 72 -38.48 -9.83 -11.69
N LEU A 73 -37.86 -10.08 -10.53
CA LEU A 73 -37.53 -9.03 -9.56
C LEU A 73 -36.44 -8.10 -10.11
N GLU A 74 -35.39 -8.66 -10.70
CA GLU A 74 -34.33 -7.90 -11.36
C GLU A 74 -34.88 -6.98 -12.45
N TRP A 75 -35.77 -7.51 -13.30
CA TRP A 75 -36.45 -6.73 -14.34
C TRP A 75 -37.28 -5.58 -13.75
N ARG A 76 -38.07 -5.85 -12.70
CA ARG A 76 -38.87 -4.81 -12.01
C ARG A 76 -38.00 -3.73 -11.40
N MET A 77 -36.83 -4.07 -10.84
CA MET A 77 -35.88 -3.08 -10.33
C MET A 77 -35.32 -2.18 -11.45
N ILE A 78 -34.98 -2.76 -12.61
CA ILE A 78 -34.52 -2.00 -13.78
C ILE A 78 -35.63 -1.06 -14.27
N MET A 79 -36.88 -1.54 -14.30
CA MET A 79 -38.04 -0.72 -14.67
C MET A 79 -38.27 0.43 -13.68
N PHE A 80 -38.14 0.17 -12.38
CA PHE A 80 -38.20 1.20 -11.36
C PHE A 80 -37.12 2.29 -11.57
N CYS A 81 -35.88 1.89 -11.83
CA CYS A 81 -34.77 2.82 -12.07
C CYS A 81 -35.01 3.66 -13.33
N ASN A 82 -35.47 3.04 -14.43
CA ASN A 82 -35.87 3.75 -15.64
C ASN A 82 -36.99 4.78 -15.38
N LEU A 83 -37.99 4.43 -14.59
CA LEU A 83 -39.05 5.35 -14.19
C LEU A 83 -38.48 6.52 -13.38
N ALA A 84 -37.56 6.26 -12.45
CA ALA A 84 -36.92 7.29 -11.66
C ALA A 84 -36.25 8.37 -12.54
N VAL A 85 -35.61 7.97 -13.65
CA VAL A 85 -35.07 8.93 -14.63
C VAL A 85 -36.16 9.72 -15.34
N GLN A 86 -37.26 9.07 -15.74
CA GLN A 86 -38.37 9.74 -16.43
C GLN A 86 -39.04 10.82 -15.57
N VAL A 87 -39.00 10.66 -14.25
CA VAL A 87 -39.55 11.63 -13.28
C VAL A 87 -38.47 12.55 -12.70
N GLU A 88 -37.31 12.65 -13.36
CA GLU A 88 -36.19 13.53 -12.99
C GLU A 88 -35.65 13.27 -11.57
N ARG A 89 -35.61 12.00 -11.17
CA ARG A 89 -35.01 11.49 -9.94
C ARG A 89 -33.84 10.56 -10.26
N PRO A 90 -32.72 11.08 -10.81
CA PRO A 90 -31.55 10.26 -11.07
C PRO A 90 -30.99 9.68 -9.77
N ILE A 91 -30.31 8.54 -9.89
CA ILE A 91 -29.75 7.77 -8.78
C ILE A 91 -28.23 7.84 -8.93
N LEU A 92 -27.51 7.96 -7.82
CA LEU A 92 -26.07 7.79 -7.79
C LEU A 92 -25.75 6.37 -7.32
N TRP A 93 -25.22 5.56 -8.22
CA TRP A 93 -24.72 4.23 -7.89
C TRP A 93 -23.25 4.32 -7.49
N VAL A 94 -22.94 3.89 -6.26
CA VAL A 94 -21.56 3.75 -5.77
C VAL A 94 -21.25 2.26 -5.66
N ILE A 95 -20.37 1.77 -6.52
CA ILE A 95 -20.00 0.35 -6.60
C ILE A 95 -18.56 0.22 -6.11
N ASP A 96 -18.37 -0.33 -4.92
CA ASP A 96 -17.04 -0.60 -4.38
C ASP A 96 -16.54 -1.96 -4.90
N GLN A 97 -15.23 -2.08 -5.18
CA GLN A 97 -14.58 -3.32 -5.60
C GLN A 97 -15.19 -3.96 -6.86
N ALA A 98 -15.47 -3.19 -7.90
CA ALA A 98 -16.03 -3.67 -9.16
C ALA A 98 -15.21 -4.81 -9.81
N ASN A 99 -13.90 -4.86 -9.54
CA ASN A 99 -13.02 -5.96 -9.98
C ASN A 99 -13.36 -7.32 -9.33
N ALA A 100 -14.15 -7.38 -8.27
CA ALA A 100 -14.65 -8.65 -7.73
C ALA A 100 -15.59 -9.38 -8.72
N LEU A 101 -16.10 -8.65 -9.73
CA LEU A 101 -16.95 -9.18 -10.78
C LEU A 101 -16.17 -9.62 -12.03
N ASP A 102 -14.84 -9.53 -12.03
CA ASP A 102 -14.01 -10.08 -13.10
C ASP A 102 -13.97 -11.60 -13.05
N ASP A 103 -13.66 -12.20 -14.19
CA ASP A 103 -13.54 -13.65 -14.30
C ASP A 103 -12.30 -14.13 -13.53
N GLY A 104 -12.46 -15.19 -12.74
CA GLY A 104 -11.37 -15.73 -11.92
C GLY A 104 -11.56 -17.22 -11.67
N GLU A 105 -10.51 -18.01 -11.91
CA GLU A 105 -10.57 -19.48 -11.83
C GLU A 105 -10.68 -20.01 -10.41
N LEU A 106 -10.18 -19.25 -9.44
CA LEU A 106 -10.11 -19.65 -8.02
C LEU A 106 -11.13 -18.93 -7.13
N ASP A 107 -12.09 -18.25 -7.74
CA ASP A 107 -13.07 -17.48 -6.99
C ASP A 107 -14.20 -18.35 -6.45
N ARG A 108 -14.68 -17.97 -5.26
CA ARG A 108 -15.78 -18.67 -4.58
C ARG A 108 -17.12 -18.52 -5.32
N VAL A 109 -17.24 -17.49 -6.16
CA VAL A 109 -18.43 -17.15 -6.93
C VAL A 109 -18.15 -17.46 -8.39
N SER A 110 -19.09 -18.13 -9.06
CA SER A 110 -18.91 -18.56 -10.45
C SER A 110 -18.86 -17.35 -11.40
N ASN A 111 -18.15 -17.50 -12.53
CA ASN A 111 -18.12 -16.46 -13.57
C ASN A 111 -19.50 -16.17 -14.16
N LEU A 112 -20.41 -17.15 -14.16
CA LEU A 112 -21.79 -16.99 -14.58
C LEU A 112 -22.55 -16.02 -13.65
N GLU A 113 -22.47 -16.23 -12.33
CA GLU A 113 -23.10 -15.36 -11.33
C GLU A 113 -22.51 -13.94 -11.35
N LYS A 114 -21.20 -13.80 -11.54
CA LYS A 114 -20.56 -12.49 -11.70
C LYS A 114 -21.02 -11.77 -12.96
N MET A 115 -21.14 -12.48 -14.07
CA MET A 115 -21.69 -11.94 -15.31
C MET A 115 -23.15 -11.49 -15.13
N GLN A 116 -23.99 -12.30 -14.47
CA GLN A 116 -25.37 -11.94 -14.16
C GLN A 116 -25.42 -10.68 -13.28
N THR A 117 -24.57 -10.61 -12.24
CA THR A 117 -24.47 -9.44 -11.37
C THR A 117 -24.03 -8.19 -12.13
N ARG A 118 -23.04 -8.29 -13.02
CA ARG A 118 -22.64 -7.17 -13.91
C ARG A 118 -23.81 -6.68 -14.76
N ARG A 119 -24.51 -7.60 -15.44
CA ARG A 119 -25.68 -7.27 -16.27
C ARG A 119 -26.76 -6.54 -15.49
N LEU A 120 -27.04 -7.00 -14.26
CA LEU A 120 -27.99 -6.34 -13.38
C LEU A 120 -27.53 -4.91 -13.04
N LEU A 121 -26.29 -4.74 -12.56
CA LEU A 121 -25.75 -3.42 -12.19
C LEU A 121 -25.71 -2.45 -13.38
N ASP A 122 -25.34 -2.93 -14.57
CA ASP A 122 -25.38 -2.13 -15.81
C ASP A 122 -26.81 -1.75 -16.18
N GLY A 123 -27.77 -2.67 -16.03
CA GLY A 123 -29.19 -2.39 -16.23
C GLY A 123 -29.72 -1.30 -15.29
N LEU A 124 -29.44 -1.43 -13.99
CA LEU A 124 -29.84 -0.47 -12.95
C LEU A 124 -29.20 0.91 -13.12
N SER A 125 -27.99 0.96 -13.69
CA SER A 125 -27.22 2.21 -13.84
C SER A 125 -27.30 2.85 -15.23
N SER A 126 -27.95 2.21 -16.21
CA SER A 126 -27.95 2.56 -17.64
C SER A 126 -28.33 4.00 -18.02
N LYS A 127 -28.93 4.78 -17.12
CA LYS A 127 -29.28 6.21 -17.30
C LYS A 127 -29.03 7.05 -16.03
N HIS A 128 -28.21 6.51 -15.14
CA HIS A 128 -27.94 7.06 -13.83
C HIS A 128 -26.46 7.41 -13.73
N MET A 129 -26.08 8.17 -12.69
CA MET A 129 -24.67 8.39 -12.41
C MET A 129 -24.09 7.14 -11.73
N LYS A 130 -22.95 6.66 -12.22
CA LYS A 130 -22.25 5.50 -11.66
C LYS A 130 -20.82 5.92 -11.28
N VAL A 131 -20.45 5.66 -10.04
CA VAL A 131 -19.08 5.75 -9.55
C VAL A 131 -18.67 4.35 -9.11
N ALA A 132 -17.72 3.77 -9.81
CA ALA A 132 -17.18 2.45 -9.47
C ALA A 132 -15.73 2.59 -8.99
N SER A 133 -15.37 1.86 -7.94
CA SER A 133 -14.00 1.67 -7.51
C SER A 133 -13.54 0.28 -7.93
N SER A 134 -12.25 0.13 -8.23
CA SER A 134 -11.64 -1.17 -8.48
C SER A 134 -10.22 -1.15 -7.95
N THR A 135 -9.69 -2.31 -7.55
CA THR A 135 -8.26 -2.40 -7.24
C THR A 135 -7.40 -2.16 -8.48
N ALA A 136 -6.14 -1.78 -8.26
CA ALA A 136 -5.15 -1.56 -9.31
C ALA A 136 -4.94 -2.76 -10.26
N ASN A 137 -5.37 -3.95 -9.86
CA ASN A 137 -5.22 -5.18 -10.63
C ASN A 137 -6.44 -5.50 -11.49
N TYR A 138 -7.36 -4.54 -11.65
CA TYR A 138 -8.50 -4.66 -12.56
C TYR A 138 -8.00 -4.83 -14.00
N SER A 139 -8.03 -6.07 -14.49
CA SER A 139 -7.47 -6.43 -15.80
C SER A 139 -8.32 -5.86 -16.93
N ALA A 140 -9.64 -5.83 -16.74
CA ALA A 140 -10.59 -5.22 -17.65
C ALA A 140 -10.40 -3.70 -17.81
N ALA A 141 -9.95 -3.00 -16.75
CA ALA A 141 -9.61 -1.56 -16.82
C ALA A 141 -8.64 -1.23 -17.94
N LYS A 142 -7.68 -2.14 -18.22
CA LYS A 142 -6.66 -1.96 -19.26
C LYS A 142 -7.29 -1.92 -20.65
N TYR A 143 -8.32 -2.72 -20.88
CA TYR A 143 -9.03 -2.79 -22.17
C TYR A 143 -10.10 -1.71 -22.29
N ASP A 144 -10.66 -1.24 -21.17
CA ASP A 144 -11.67 -0.20 -21.21
C ASP A 144 -11.12 1.18 -21.56
N GLY A 145 -9.80 1.41 -21.55
CA GLY A 145 -9.18 2.63 -22.09
C GLY A 145 -9.25 2.71 -23.62
N ILE A 146 -9.45 1.57 -24.28
CA ILE A 146 -9.59 1.43 -25.73
C ILE A 146 -11.07 1.52 -26.12
N ARG A 147 -11.98 1.16 -25.21
CA ARG A 147 -13.42 1.32 -25.40
C ARG A 147 -13.77 2.80 -25.19
N ALA A 148 -14.45 3.39 -26.16
CA ALA A 148 -15.08 4.70 -26.00
C ALA A 148 -16.27 4.60 -25.04
N THR A 149 -16.01 4.32 -23.76
CA THR A 149 -17.00 4.49 -22.71
C THR A 149 -17.04 5.98 -22.40
N SER A 150 -18.23 6.57 -22.28
CA SER A 150 -18.42 7.96 -21.84
C SER A 150 -18.11 8.14 -20.35
N GLU A 151 -17.23 7.31 -19.79
CA GLU A 151 -16.87 7.26 -18.38
C GLU A 151 -15.55 8.03 -18.15
N SER A 152 -15.56 8.93 -17.17
CA SER A 152 -14.32 9.55 -16.68
C SER A 152 -13.64 8.61 -15.68
N ARG A 153 -12.31 8.51 -15.74
CA ARG A 153 -11.52 7.68 -14.82
C ARG A 153 -10.53 8.52 -14.02
N PHE A 154 -10.47 8.22 -12.72
CA PHE A 154 -9.50 8.79 -11.80
C PHE A 154 -8.64 7.66 -11.25
N ASN A 155 -7.36 7.71 -11.57
CA ASN A 155 -6.38 6.74 -11.09
C ASN A 155 -5.82 7.20 -9.74
N LEU A 156 -6.14 6.49 -8.67
CA LEU A 156 -5.69 6.79 -7.30
C LEU A 156 -4.44 5.97 -6.92
N TYR A 157 -3.51 5.77 -7.85
CA TYR A 157 -2.29 4.96 -7.62
C TYR A 157 -1.28 5.62 -6.67
N LEU A 158 -1.52 6.87 -6.29
CA LEU A 158 -0.58 7.68 -5.55
C LEU A 158 -1.12 8.00 -4.16
N GLY A 159 -0.20 8.25 -3.24
CA GLY A 159 -0.54 8.86 -1.97
C GLY A 159 -1.03 10.29 -2.13
N LEU A 160 -1.18 10.96 -0.99
CA LEU A 160 -1.58 12.36 -0.92
C LEU A 160 -0.64 13.24 -1.76
N ASP A 161 -1.20 14.26 -2.41
CA ASP A 161 -0.40 15.27 -3.12
C ASP A 161 0.33 16.21 -2.14
N ASP A 162 1.12 17.16 -2.65
CA ASP A 162 1.90 18.08 -1.81
C ASP A 162 1.01 18.99 -0.94
N ILE A 163 -0.16 19.39 -1.44
CA ILE A 163 -1.10 20.24 -0.70
C ILE A 163 -1.75 19.42 0.43
N GLU A 164 -2.21 18.22 0.10
CA GLU A 164 -2.80 17.28 1.05
C GLU A 164 -1.79 16.82 2.10
N MET A 165 -0.52 16.60 1.73
CA MET A 165 0.56 16.29 2.67
C MET A 165 0.87 17.46 3.59
N THR A 166 0.91 18.69 3.07
CA THR A 166 1.09 19.90 3.89
C THR A 166 0.00 20.00 4.95
N GLU A 167 -1.26 19.77 4.56
CA GLU A 167 -2.40 19.78 5.48
C GLU A 167 -2.34 18.60 6.47
N TRP A 168 -1.89 17.42 6.01
CA TRP A 168 -1.71 16.25 6.87
C TRP A 168 -0.68 16.53 7.97
N TRP A 169 0.49 17.08 7.63
CA TRP A 169 1.51 17.49 8.61
C TRP A 169 0.98 18.54 9.57
N ARG A 170 0.30 19.57 9.06
CA ARG A 170 -0.31 20.61 9.89
C ARG A 170 -1.30 20.02 10.91
N ARG A 171 -2.14 19.08 10.47
CA ARG A 171 -3.09 18.37 11.35
C ARG A 171 -2.37 17.50 12.37
N LEU A 172 -1.30 16.81 11.97
CA LEU A 172 -0.48 16.00 12.88
C LEU A 172 0.10 16.88 14.01
N ASP A 173 0.68 18.04 13.65
CA ASP A 173 1.27 19.01 14.58
C ASP A 173 0.22 19.57 15.56
N ILE A 174 -1.02 19.78 15.12
CA ILE A 174 -2.12 20.27 15.96
C ILE A 174 -2.64 19.18 16.91
N THR A 175 -2.82 17.97 16.38
CA THR A 175 -3.43 16.84 17.10
C THR A 175 -2.47 16.32 18.17
N HIS A 176 -1.18 16.28 17.86
CA HIS A 176 -0.14 15.72 18.71
C HIS A 176 0.89 16.79 19.08
N ARG A 177 0.51 17.75 19.95
CA ARG A 177 1.39 18.87 20.35
C ARG A 177 2.78 18.48 20.83
N HIS A 178 2.95 17.27 21.37
CA HIS A 178 4.27 16.78 21.79
C HIS A 178 5.22 16.53 20.61
N LEU A 179 4.70 16.29 19.40
CA LEU A 179 5.50 16.17 18.18
C LEU A 179 6.05 17.52 17.71
N GLN A 180 5.45 18.64 18.12
CA GLN A 180 6.02 19.97 17.85
C GLN A 180 7.40 20.14 18.50
N GLN A 181 7.69 19.36 19.56
CA GLN A 181 9.00 19.36 20.21
C GLN A 181 10.06 18.59 19.41
N LEU A 182 9.65 17.67 18.53
CA LEU A 182 10.58 16.90 17.70
C LEU A 182 11.16 17.72 16.55
N GLN A 183 10.47 18.78 16.11
CA GLN A 183 10.88 19.65 15.00
C GLN A 183 11.44 18.87 13.80
N PHE A 184 10.59 18.02 13.18
CA PHE A 184 11.01 17.27 12.00
C PHE A 184 11.55 18.19 10.91
N GLU A 185 12.80 17.99 10.53
CA GLU A 185 13.42 18.70 9.43
C GLU A 185 12.73 18.33 8.10
N PRO A 186 12.75 19.22 7.08
CA PRO A 186 12.11 18.94 5.80
C PRO A 186 12.55 17.61 5.16
N THR A 187 13.83 17.26 5.27
CA THR A 187 14.40 16.01 4.75
C THR A 187 13.90 14.76 5.49
N GLU A 188 13.54 14.89 6.77
CA GLU A 188 12.98 13.80 7.58
C GLU A 188 11.51 13.59 7.23
N ARG A 189 10.76 14.68 7.05
CA ARG A 189 9.38 14.63 6.55
C ARG A 189 9.34 13.96 5.18
N GLU A 190 10.20 14.38 4.27
CA GLU A 190 10.34 13.77 2.94
C GLU A 190 10.69 12.27 3.03
N SER A 191 11.56 11.88 3.98
CA SER A 191 11.91 10.47 4.18
C SER A 191 10.73 9.65 4.71
N LEU A 192 9.92 10.19 5.61
CA LEU A 192 8.68 9.55 6.09
C LEU A 192 7.59 9.48 5.01
N GLU A 193 7.51 10.51 4.17
CA GLU A 193 6.62 10.55 3.01
C GLU A 193 6.98 9.48 1.99
N ARG A 194 8.27 9.37 1.62
CA ARG A 194 8.76 8.30 0.72
C ARG A 194 8.56 6.91 1.35
N LEU A 195 8.82 6.78 2.65
CA LEU A 195 8.62 5.54 3.38
C LEU A 195 7.18 5.03 3.30
N THR A 196 6.23 5.93 3.47
CA THR A 196 4.80 5.62 3.46
C THR A 196 4.17 5.72 2.07
N GLY A 197 4.91 6.21 1.06
CA GLY A 197 4.37 6.54 -0.25
C GLY A 197 3.27 7.59 -0.19
N ARG A 198 3.22 8.39 0.89
CA ARG A 198 2.11 9.30 1.22
C ARG A 198 0.75 8.60 1.25
N MET A 199 0.69 7.28 1.39
CA MET A 199 -0.55 6.52 1.33
C MET A 199 -1.36 6.75 2.61
N PRO A 200 -2.65 7.14 2.54
CA PRO A 200 -3.45 7.46 3.74
C PRO A 200 -3.47 6.34 4.79
N LEU A 201 -3.50 5.08 4.36
CA LEU A 201 -3.47 3.92 5.25
C LEU A 201 -2.15 3.83 6.03
N LEU A 202 -1.02 4.01 5.35
CA LEU A 202 0.31 3.95 5.95
C LEU A 202 0.62 5.20 6.77
N LEU A 203 0.19 6.38 6.32
CA LEU A 203 0.27 7.63 7.07
C LEU A 203 -0.51 7.56 8.40
N ARG A 204 -1.67 6.91 8.43
CA ARG A 204 -2.40 6.67 9.67
C ARG A 204 -1.62 5.76 10.63
N GLY A 205 -0.96 4.73 10.09
CA GLY A 205 -0.03 3.90 10.84
C GLY A 205 1.13 4.70 11.42
N LEU A 206 1.75 5.56 10.60
CA LEU A 206 2.82 6.47 11.01
C LEU A 206 2.36 7.42 12.12
N GLU A 207 1.19 8.03 11.98
CA GLU A 207 0.59 8.87 13.03
C GLU A 207 0.47 8.10 14.36
N HIS A 208 0.00 6.84 14.32
CA HIS A 208 -0.11 6.02 15.52
C HIS A 208 1.25 5.73 16.16
N VAL A 209 2.27 5.42 15.35
CA VAL A 209 3.65 5.19 15.81
C VAL A 209 4.22 6.45 16.45
N LEU A 210 4.06 7.61 15.81
CA LEU A 210 4.57 8.89 16.30
C LEU A 210 3.86 9.36 17.56
N ALA A 211 2.53 9.14 17.67
CA ALA A 211 1.74 9.51 18.84
C ALA A 211 2.17 8.76 20.13
N ASN A 212 2.98 7.71 20.02
CA ASN A 212 3.53 6.97 21.15
C ASN A 212 4.59 7.81 21.88
N LYS A 213 4.18 8.47 22.97
CA LYS A 213 5.05 9.33 23.79
C LYS A 213 6.29 8.61 24.34
N ASP A 214 6.22 7.32 24.61
CA ASP A 214 7.37 6.57 25.15
C ASP A 214 8.43 6.30 24.09
N LEU A 215 8.04 6.24 22.81
CA LEU A 215 8.97 6.22 21.69
C LEU A 215 9.74 7.54 21.62
N VAL A 216 8.99 8.64 21.62
CA VAL A 216 9.52 10.02 21.56
C VAL A 216 10.46 10.29 22.73
N ARG A 217 10.08 9.92 23.96
CA ARG A 217 10.92 10.07 25.15
C ARG A 217 12.20 9.25 25.08
N ARG A 218 12.14 8.01 24.60
CA ARG A 218 13.33 7.15 24.50
C ARG A 218 14.35 7.69 23.51
N VAL A 219 13.90 8.19 22.36
CA VAL A 219 14.79 8.87 21.40
C VAL A 219 15.36 10.14 22.00
N ALA A 220 14.56 10.89 22.76
CA ALA A 220 15.03 12.11 23.42
C ALA A 220 16.08 11.88 24.52
N ILE A 221 15.96 10.79 25.27
CA ILE A 221 16.93 10.44 26.33
C ILE A 221 18.17 9.75 25.73
N GLY A 222 17.99 8.91 24.71
CA GLY A 222 19.06 8.15 24.06
C GLY A 222 20.13 9.01 23.37
N GLY A 223 19.78 10.23 22.95
CA GLY A 223 20.72 11.19 22.38
C GLY A 223 21.81 11.70 23.35
N ASN A 224 21.61 11.58 24.66
CA ASN A 224 22.52 12.13 25.68
C ASN A 224 23.43 11.10 26.37
N ALA A 225 23.33 9.81 26.05
CA ALA A 225 24.08 8.75 26.74
C ALA A 225 25.41 8.37 26.06
N GLY A 226 26.07 9.31 25.36
CA GLY A 226 27.47 9.16 24.96
C GLY A 226 28.39 9.32 26.19
N PRO A 227 29.51 8.58 26.30
CA PRO A 227 30.44 8.72 27.41
C PRO A 227 30.99 10.15 27.45
N SER A 228 30.56 10.90 28.46
CA SER A 228 30.88 12.30 28.69
C SER A 228 32.32 12.47 29.18
N ASN A 229 33.28 12.49 28.26
CA ASN A 229 34.60 13.03 28.55
C ASN A 229 34.54 14.56 28.52
N ALA A 230 34.35 15.10 29.74
CA ALA A 230 34.77 16.40 30.26
C ALA A 230 34.99 17.57 29.26
N GLY A 231 34.06 18.50 29.27
CA GLY A 231 34.25 19.89 28.83
C GLY A 231 32.92 20.65 28.90
N PRO A 232 32.78 21.69 29.75
CA PRO A 232 31.55 22.48 29.82
C PRO A 232 31.50 23.45 28.64
N SER A 233 31.12 22.95 27.46
CA SER A 233 30.73 23.81 26.33
C SER A 233 29.21 23.99 26.36
N ASN A 234 28.78 25.24 26.55
CA ASN A 234 27.37 25.69 26.53
C ASN A 234 26.75 25.62 25.11
N ALA A 235 27.07 24.60 24.31
CA ALA A 235 26.39 24.36 23.05
C ALA A 235 25.06 23.65 23.37
N GLY A 236 23.95 24.32 23.09
CA GLY A 236 22.61 23.75 23.25
C GLY A 236 22.46 22.40 22.52
N PRO A 237 21.49 21.57 22.92
CA PRO A 237 21.28 20.27 22.30
C PRO A 237 21.07 20.43 20.79
N ASN A 238 21.99 19.88 19.99
CA ASN A 238 21.90 19.88 18.53
C ASN A 238 20.68 19.06 18.10
N THR A 239 19.60 19.76 17.75
CA THR A 239 18.31 19.21 17.29
C THR A 239 18.47 18.29 16.09
N ALA A 240 19.45 18.56 15.21
CA ALA A 240 19.77 17.75 14.02
C ALA A 240 20.11 16.28 14.30
N THR A 241 20.48 15.92 15.54
CA THR A 241 20.90 14.55 15.89
C THR A 241 19.72 13.64 16.27
N MET A 242 18.57 14.20 16.65
CA MET A 242 17.45 13.40 17.17
C MET A 242 16.73 12.61 16.08
N GLY A 243 16.47 13.21 14.92
CA GLY A 243 15.66 12.51 13.91
C GLY A 243 16.42 11.43 13.13
N ALA A 244 17.75 11.48 13.08
CA ALA A 244 18.58 10.39 12.56
C ALA A 244 18.42 9.07 13.35
N GLN A 245 18.16 9.13 14.65
CA GLN A 245 17.89 7.94 15.48
C GLN A 245 16.41 7.54 15.49
N LEU A 246 15.52 8.51 15.26
CA LEU A 246 14.07 8.27 15.23
C LEU A 246 13.67 7.44 14.03
N LEU A 247 14.20 7.75 12.85
CA LEU A 247 13.75 7.15 11.59
C LEU A 247 13.90 5.61 11.54
N PRO A 248 15.03 5.00 11.94
CA PRO A 248 15.14 3.53 12.02
C PRO A 248 14.13 2.91 13.00
N THR A 249 13.86 3.58 14.11
CA THR A 249 12.93 3.10 15.13
C THR A 249 11.48 3.19 14.64
N VAL A 250 11.12 4.29 13.99
CA VAL A 250 9.82 4.47 13.33
C VAL A 250 9.64 3.43 12.24
N HIS A 251 10.66 3.19 11.41
CA HIS A 251 10.64 2.15 10.39
C HIS A 251 10.37 0.76 11.00
N ALA A 252 11.11 0.38 12.04
CA ALA A 252 10.90 -0.90 12.73
C ALA A 252 9.46 -1.03 13.27
N LYS A 253 8.92 0.04 13.87
CA LYS A 253 7.55 0.04 14.40
C LYS A 253 6.48 0.04 13.32
N LEU A 254 6.71 0.68 12.18
CA LEU A 254 5.83 0.59 11.02
C LEU A 254 5.78 -0.84 10.48
N MET A 255 6.90 -1.55 10.43
CA MET A 255 6.96 -2.95 9.99
C MET A 255 6.13 -3.90 10.86
N GLU A 256 5.88 -3.53 12.13
CA GLU A 256 5.03 -4.30 13.06
C GLU A 256 3.52 -4.05 12.83
N LEU A 257 3.13 -3.05 12.03
CA LEU A 257 1.72 -2.72 11.84
C LEU A 257 0.99 -3.79 10.99
N PRO A 258 -0.25 -4.17 11.34
CA PRO A 258 -1.02 -5.16 10.58
C PRO A 258 -1.15 -4.84 9.08
N GLU A 259 -1.28 -3.56 8.75
CA GLU A 259 -1.38 -3.08 7.36
C GLU A 259 -0.08 -3.30 6.58
N VAL A 260 1.07 -3.05 7.21
CA VAL A 260 2.38 -3.26 6.60
C VAL A 260 2.67 -4.75 6.48
N VAL A 261 2.33 -5.57 7.49
CA VAL A 261 2.42 -7.03 7.41
C VAL A 261 1.56 -7.58 6.26
N LYS A 262 0.34 -7.04 6.06
CA LYS A 262 -0.52 -7.41 4.93
C LYS A 262 0.11 -7.01 3.58
N LEU A 263 0.70 -5.82 3.49
CA LEU A 263 1.42 -5.36 2.29
C LEU A 263 2.61 -6.28 1.96
N VAL A 264 3.47 -6.56 2.95
CA VAL A 264 4.63 -7.47 2.82
C VAL A 264 4.16 -8.85 2.36
N GLY A 265 3.11 -9.39 3.01
CA GLY A 265 2.54 -10.69 2.66
C GLY A 265 1.94 -10.70 1.25
N ALA A 266 1.32 -9.62 0.79
CA ALA A 266 0.76 -9.51 -0.56
C ALA A 266 1.86 -9.50 -1.63
N ILE A 267 2.92 -8.71 -1.44
CA ILE A 267 4.08 -8.65 -2.35
C ILE A 267 4.75 -10.03 -2.44
N ASN A 268 5.00 -10.67 -1.29
CA ASN A 268 5.64 -12.00 -1.26
C ASN A 268 4.80 -13.08 -1.93
N ARG A 269 3.48 -13.13 -1.65
CA ARG A 269 2.57 -14.09 -2.31
C ARG A 269 2.53 -13.90 -3.82
N TYR A 270 2.43 -12.65 -4.28
CA TYR A 270 2.43 -12.37 -5.72
C TYR A 270 3.74 -12.82 -6.38
N ALA A 271 4.88 -12.50 -5.76
CA ALA A 271 6.18 -12.94 -6.27
C ALA A 271 6.34 -14.46 -6.31
N SER A 272 5.90 -15.17 -5.28
CA SER A 272 5.92 -16.64 -5.25
C SER A 272 5.06 -17.23 -6.36
N ALA A 273 3.80 -16.76 -6.49
CA ALA A 273 2.89 -17.25 -7.51
C ALA A 273 3.45 -17.03 -8.93
N LYS A 274 4.05 -15.87 -9.19
CA LYS A 274 4.72 -15.60 -10.48
C LYS A 274 5.93 -16.49 -10.70
N PHE A 275 6.72 -16.76 -9.66
CA PHE A 275 7.87 -17.64 -9.79
C PHE A 275 7.49 -19.10 -10.04
N GLU A 276 6.44 -19.59 -9.39
CA GLU A 276 5.85 -20.91 -9.64
C GLU A 276 5.33 -21.00 -11.08
N GLU A 277 4.55 -20.00 -11.53
CA GLU A 277 4.09 -19.87 -12.93
C GLU A 277 5.25 -19.95 -13.93
N PHE A 278 6.40 -19.36 -13.62
CA PHE A 278 7.56 -19.40 -14.50
C PHE A 278 8.38 -20.69 -14.41
N SER A 279 8.34 -21.39 -13.27
CA SER A 279 9.08 -22.63 -13.04
C SER A 279 8.49 -23.79 -13.83
N ASP A 280 7.17 -23.79 -14.02
CA ASP A 280 6.46 -24.78 -14.84
C ASP A 280 6.55 -24.47 -16.35
N SER A 281 6.91 -23.23 -16.69
CA SER A 281 7.04 -22.79 -18.08
C SER A 281 8.49 -22.94 -18.56
N VAL A 282 8.68 -23.35 -19.83
CA VAL A 282 9.99 -23.24 -20.53
C VAL A 282 10.35 -21.76 -20.81
N ASN A 283 9.60 -20.81 -20.24
CA ASN A 283 9.62 -19.40 -20.60
C ASN A 283 10.59 -18.59 -19.73
N ASP A 284 11.88 -18.85 -19.91
CA ASP A 284 12.97 -18.07 -19.28
C ASP A 284 12.86 -16.56 -19.60
N ASP A 285 12.29 -16.21 -20.76
CA ASP A 285 12.02 -14.84 -21.15
C ASP A 285 10.99 -14.13 -20.25
N ALA A 286 9.88 -14.80 -19.87
CA ALA A 286 8.88 -14.24 -18.97
C ALA A 286 9.47 -13.97 -17.59
N ARG A 287 10.28 -14.92 -17.06
CA ARG A 287 11.02 -14.74 -15.81
C ARG A 287 11.97 -13.53 -15.87
N LYS A 288 12.75 -13.41 -16.95
CA LYS A 288 13.66 -12.26 -17.16
C LYS A 288 12.91 -10.94 -17.28
N ARG A 289 11.75 -10.90 -17.93
CA ARG A 289 10.91 -9.68 -18.01
C ARG A 289 10.35 -9.30 -16.65
N PHE A 290 9.87 -10.27 -15.86
CA PHE A 290 9.42 -10.04 -14.49
C PHE A 290 10.54 -9.46 -13.62
N GLN A 291 11.73 -10.07 -13.64
CA GLN A 291 12.89 -9.59 -12.89
C GLN A 291 13.31 -8.18 -13.30
N ARG A 292 13.43 -7.91 -14.61
CA ARG A 292 13.74 -6.56 -15.12
C ARG A 292 12.69 -5.53 -14.73
N GLY A 293 11.41 -5.89 -14.81
CA GLY A 293 10.32 -5.01 -14.39
C GLY A 293 10.44 -4.60 -12.92
N TRP A 294 10.72 -5.56 -12.04
CA TRP A 294 10.94 -5.30 -10.61
C TRP A 294 12.21 -4.48 -10.37
N GLU A 295 13.32 -4.84 -11.01
CA GLU A 295 14.58 -4.07 -10.93
C GLU A 295 14.35 -2.62 -11.32
N ALA A 296 13.69 -2.38 -12.45
CA ALA A 296 13.41 -1.03 -12.93
C ALA A 296 12.54 -0.24 -11.96
N CYS A 297 11.57 -0.88 -11.30
CA CYS A 297 10.77 -0.21 -10.28
C CYS A 297 11.54 0.08 -8.98
N ILE A 298 12.45 -0.82 -8.58
CA ILE A 298 13.26 -0.68 -7.36
C ILE A 298 14.32 0.40 -7.52
N PHE A 299 14.97 0.46 -8.69
CA PHE A 299 16.07 1.37 -9.00
C PHE A 299 15.63 2.61 -9.78
N GLU A 300 14.34 2.73 -10.06
CA GLU A 300 13.74 3.86 -10.80
C GLU A 300 14.37 4.08 -12.18
N THR A 301 14.69 2.99 -12.88
CA THR A 301 15.28 3.02 -14.23
C THR A 301 14.22 2.92 -15.31
N PRO A 302 14.56 3.18 -16.59
CA PRO A 302 13.63 3.01 -17.70
C PRO A 302 12.98 1.63 -17.71
N LEU A 303 11.68 1.59 -18.01
CA LEU A 303 10.84 0.39 -17.96
C LEU A 303 10.03 0.27 -19.26
N ALA A 304 10.21 -0.82 -20.00
CA ALA A 304 9.49 -1.06 -21.25
C ALA A 304 8.05 -1.54 -20.99
N GLU A 305 7.16 -1.33 -21.95
CA GLU A 305 5.77 -1.79 -21.88
C GLU A 305 5.63 -3.30 -21.72
N THR A 306 6.48 -4.04 -22.45
CA THR A 306 6.51 -5.50 -22.43
C THR A 306 6.99 -6.08 -21.11
N GLU A 307 7.62 -5.27 -20.26
CA GLU A 307 8.07 -5.64 -18.91
C GLU A 307 6.99 -5.36 -17.85
N CYS A 308 5.95 -4.59 -18.19
CA CYS A 308 4.86 -4.24 -17.28
C CYS A 308 3.81 -5.35 -17.13
N SER A 309 3.78 -6.35 -18.02
CA SER A 309 2.76 -7.41 -18.05
C SER A 309 2.75 -8.27 -16.78
N HIS A 310 3.87 -8.36 -16.07
CA HIS A 310 4.04 -9.18 -14.87
C HIS A 310 4.17 -8.35 -13.58
N LEU A 311 3.99 -7.03 -13.64
CA LEU A 311 4.01 -6.19 -12.45
C LEU A 311 2.71 -6.28 -11.66
N ASP A 312 2.82 -6.30 -10.34
CA ASP A 312 1.67 -6.06 -9.46
C ASP A 312 1.45 -4.55 -9.37
N GLY A 313 0.48 -4.04 -10.15
CA GLY A 313 0.17 -2.61 -10.28
C GLY A 313 -0.17 -1.92 -8.96
N ARG A 314 -0.48 -2.69 -7.90
CA ARG A 314 -0.69 -2.17 -6.54
C ARG A 314 0.59 -1.64 -5.89
N PHE A 315 1.75 -2.13 -6.29
CA PHE A 315 3.03 -1.87 -5.62
C PHE A 315 4.11 -1.37 -6.58
N PHE A 316 4.06 -1.83 -7.83
CA PHE A 316 5.06 -1.56 -8.86
C PHE A 316 4.36 -1.08 -10.13
N PHE A 317 4.75 0.07 -10.65
CA PHE A 317 4.08 0.68 -11.79
C PHE A 317 5.04 1.46 -12.68
N ARG A 318 4.58 1.78 -13.88
CA ARG A 318 5.31 2.58 -14.86
C ARG A 318 4.81 4.02 -14.80
N GLN A 319 5.71 4.99 -14.68
CA GLN A 319 5.39 6.42 -14.69
C GLN A 319 6.15 7.13 -15.80
N ARG A 320 5.50 8.07 -16.51
CA ARG A 320 6.18 8.92 -17.49
C ARG A 320 6.97 10.01 -16.76
N ALA A 321 8.28 10.06 -16.97
CA ALA A 321 9.14 11.12 -16.47
C ALA A 321 9.03 12.38 -17.35
N GLU A 322 9.63 13.49 -16.90
CA GLU A 322 9.57 14.80 -17.58
C GLU A 322 10.20 14.78 -18.98
N ASP A 323 11.24 13.96 -19.17
CA ASP A 323 11.90 13.72 -20.46
C ASP A 323 11.07 12.84 -21.42
N GLY A 324 9.88 12.40 -20.98
CA GLY A 324 8.98 11.54 -21.73
C GLY A 324 9.33 10.05 -21.66
N VAL A 325 10.44 9.68 -21.01
CA VAL A 325 10.82 8.28 -20.81
C VAL A 325 9.97 7.67 -19.70
N TYR A 326 9.56 6.43 -19.87
CA TYR A 326 8.85 5.71 -18.84
C TYR A 326 9.82 5.05 -17.88
N VAL A 327 9.68 5.36 -16.59
CA VAL A 327 10.50 4.79 -15.51
C VAL A 327 9.65 3.88 -14.63
N GLY A 328 10.27 2.83 -14.10
CA GLY A 328 9.65 2.01 -13.07
C GLY A 328 9.56 2.79 -11.75
N ARG A 329 8.49 2.58 -11.00
CA ARG A 329 8.26 3.20 -9.69
C ARG A 329 7.66 2.20 -8.72
N THR A 330 7.89 2.45 -7.45
CA THR A 330 7.24 1.76 -6.33
C THR A 330 6.26 2.69 -5.65
N THR A 331 5.15 2.17 -5.11
CA THR A 331 4.18 3.01 -4.38
C THR A 331 4.75 3.60 -3.10
N CYS A 332 5.70 2.95 -2.44
CA CYS A 332 6.37 3.42 -1.24
C CYS A 332 7.73 2.71 -1.03
N ASP A 333 8.61 3.24 -0.17
CA ASP A 333 9.89 2.59 0.13
C ASP A 333 9.72 1.27 0.89
N LEU A 334 8.62 1.07 1.61
CA LEU A 334 8.29 -0.24 2.20
C LEU A 334 8.12 -1.30 1.11
N ALA A 335 7.33 -0.99 0.07
CA ALA A 335 7.15 -1.88 -1.08
C ALA A 335 8.47 -2.11 -1.83
N ARG A 336 9.26 -1.05 -2.01
CA ARG A 336 10.61 -1.12 -2.60
C ARG A 336 11.52 -2.08 -1.82
N THR A 337 11.57 -1.94 -0.50
CA THR A 337 12.43 -2.74 0.38
C THR A 337 12.04 -4.22 0.34
N VAL A 338 10.74 -4.52 0.41
CA VAL A 338 10.24 -5.90 0.30
C VAL A 338 10.49 -6.47 -1.09
N GLY A 339 10.21 -5.68 -2.13
CA GLY A 339 10.46 -6.06 -3.51
C GLY A 339 11.92 -6.42 -3.76
N ALA A 340 12.84 -5.58 -3.29
CA ALA A 340 14.27 -5.80 -3.39
C ALA A 340 14.76 -6.99 -2.54
N ALA A 341 14.16 -7.22 -1.38
CA ALA A 341 14.45 -8.41 -0.57
C ALA A 341 14.01 -9.70 -1.27
N ARG A 342 12.83 -9.69 -1.88
CA ARG A 342 12.29 -10.84 -2.59
C ARG A 342 13.04 -11.12 -3.88
N LEU A 343 13.33 -10.09 -4.69
CA LEU A 343 14.10 -10.24 -5.92
C LEU A 343 15.47 -10.89 -5.66
N ARG A 344 16.13 -10.53 -4.54
CA ARG A 344 17.39 -11.16 -4.10
C ARG A 344 17.27 -12.64 -3.80
N GLN A 345 16.15 -13.09 -3.26
CA GLN A 345 15.92 -14.53 -3.02
C GLN A 345 15.71 -15.30 -4.34
N LEU A 346 15.29 -14.61 -5.40
CA LEU A 346 15.00 -15.19 -6.70
C LEU A 346 16.20 -15.16 -7.67
N GLN A 347 17.16 -14.27 -7.43
CA GLN A 347 18.42 -14.16 -8.15
C GLN A 347 19.50 -15.01 -7.46
N ASN A 348 20.42 -15.58 -8.24
CA ASN A 348 21.53 -16.33 -7.67
C ASN A 348 22.44 -15.35 -6.90
N PRO A 349 22.74 -15.57 -5.60
CA PRO A 349 23.57 -14.64 -4.82
C PRO A 349 24.93 -14.32 -5.46
N GLY A 350 25.48 -15.23 -6.27
CA GLY A 350 26.71 -15.02 -7.04
C GLY A 350 26.65 -13.85 -8.02
N ASP A 351 25.49 -13.64 -8.66
CA ASP A 351 25.31 -12.58 -9.67
C ASP A 351 25.33 -11.17 -9.03
N PHE A 352 25.09 -11.07 -7.72
CA PHE A 352 25.08 -9.80 -7.00
C PHE A 352 26.48 -9.28 -6.66
N GLY A 353 27.48 -10.16 -6.58
CA GLY A 353 28.89 -9.80 -6.37
C GLY A 353 29.58 -9.25 -7.62
N GLU A 354 28.92 -9.30 -8.78
CA GLU A 354 29.52 -8.90 -10.05
C GLU A 354 29.54 -7.38 -10.29
N LYS A 355 30.40 -6.94 -11.23
CA LYS A 355 30.58 -5.55 -11.67
C LYS A 355 29.29 -4.72 -11.89
N PRO A 356 28.17 -5.28 -12.41
CA PRO A 356 26.95 -4.52 -12.59
C PRO A 356 26.40 -3.92 -11.28
N SER A 357 26.52 -4.60 -10.15
CA SER A 357 26.05 -4.12 -8.84
C SER A 357 26.88 -2.96 -8.30
N VAL A 358 28.20 -2.99 -8.53
CA VAL A 358 29.11 -1.90 -8.18
C VAL A 358 28.81 -0.66 -9.02
N ASN A 359 28.48 -0.83 -10.30
CA ASN A 359 28.02 0.27 -11.14
C ASN A 359 26.66 0.83 -10.67
N ARG A 360 25.75 -0.02 -10.17
CA ARG A 360 24.48 0.41 -9.56
C ARG A 360 24.69 1.27 -8.30
N ILE A 361 25.71 1.00 -7.48
CA ILE A 361 26.09 1.85 -6.33
C ILE A 361 26.42 3.28 -6.80
N ALA A 362 27.19 3.42 -7.89
CA ALA A 362 27.56 4.72 -8.43
C ALA A 362 26.34 5.54 -8.90
N HIS A 363 25.31 4.86 -9.41
CA HIS A 363 24.06 5.51 -9.85
C HIS A 363 23.06 5.79 -8.71
N ALA A 364 23.21 5.15 -7.55
CA ALA A 364 22.31 5.33 -6.40
C ALA A 364 22.71 6.49 -5.46
N GLY A 365 23.75 7.27 -5.80
CA GLY A 365 24.26 8.34 -4.95
C GLY A 365 23.22 9.39 -4.52
N GLY A 366 22.18 9.60 -5.35
CA GLY A 366 21.09 10.53 -5.04
C GLY A 366 20.03 10.02 -4.05
N ASN A 367 20.07 8.73 -3.68
CA ASN A 367 19.09 8.12 -2.77
C ASN A 367 19.81 7.37 -1.64
N PRO A 368 19.98 8.00 -0.45
CA PRO A 368 20.74 7.42 0.67
C PRO A 368 20.20 6.07 1.16
N ALA A 369 18.88 5.85 1.09
CA ALA A 369 18.27 4.59 1.50
C ALA A 369 18.62 3.44 0.52
N VAL A 370 18.57 3.72 -0.78
CA VAL A 370 18.96 2.77 -1.83
C VAL A 370 20.48 2.56 -1.83
N LEU A 371 21.26 3.62 -1.60
CA LEU A 371 22.71 3.53 -1.49
C LEU A 371 23.14 2.67 -0.31
N GLY A 372 22.62 2.94 0.89
CA GLY A 372 22.92 2.15 2.09
C GLY A 372 22.56 0.68 1.90
N PHE A 373 21.40 0.42 1.30
CA PHE A 373 20.99 -0.92 0.90
C PHE A 373 21.99 -1.55 -0.09
N LEU A 374 22.33 -0.89 -1.19
CA LEU A 374 23.23 -1.43 -2.21
C LEU A 374 24.64 -1.67 -1.68
N VAL A 375 25.15 -0.79 -0.81
CA VAL A 375 26.45 -0.94 -0.15
C VAL A 375 26.44 -2.11 0.81
N GLU A 376 25.43 -2.21 1.68
CA GLU A 376 25.26 -3.37 2.57
C GLU A 376 25.23 -4.67 1.74
N ARG A 377 24.54 -4.67 0.60
CA ARG A 377 24.39 -5.85 -0.26
C ARG A 377 25.63 -6.19 -1.04
N ALA A 378 26.37 -5.22 -1.56
CA ALA A 378 27.65 -5.49 -2.20
C ALA A 378 28.64 -6.05 -1.20
N VAL A 379 28.67 -5.52 0.03
CA VAL A 379 29.49 -6.06 1.12
C VAL A 379 29.08 -7.49 1.45
N LEU A 380 27.79 -7.75 1.69
CA LEU A 380 27.30 -9.11 1.97
C LEU A 380 27.57 -10.09 0.81
N GLY A 381 27.39 -9.65 -0.43
CA GLY A 381 27.68 -10.44 -1.63
C GLY A 381 29.15 -10.83 -1.68
N ILE A 382 30.07 -9.87 -1.52
CA ILE A 382 31.52 -10.11 -1.45
C ILE A 382 31.86 -11.07 -0.30
N LEU A 383 31.26 -10.91 0.87
CA LEU A 383 31.51 -11.79 2.02
C LEU A 383 31.02 -13.23 1.77
N ILE A 384 29.93 -13.40 1.02
CA ILE A 384 29.40 -14.71 0.64
C ILE A 384 30.28 -15.36 -0.45
N THR A 385 30.66 -14.62 -1.49
CA THR A 385 31.40 -15.15 -2.64
C THR A 385 32.88 -15.34 -2.38
N SER A 386 33.48 -14.45 -1.57
CA SER A 386 34.92 -14.37 -1.36
C SER A 386 35.32 -14.69 0.08
N GLY A 387 34.35 -15.01 0.94
CA GLY A 387 34.57 -15.18 2.37
C GLY A 387 35.00 -13.86 3.04
N THR A 388 35.51 -13.97 4.26
CA THR A 388 36.12 -12.83 4.96
C THR A 388 37.50 -13.26 5.43
N THR A 389 38.50 -12.37 5.37
CA THR A 389 39.86 -12.65 5.89
C THR A 389 39.86 -13.01 7.39
N PHE A 390 38.80 -12.66 8.13
CA PHE A 390 38.62 -12.99 9.54
C PHE A 390 37.99 -14.36 9.79
N ALA A 391 37.38 -14.99 8.77
CA ALA A 391 36.74 -16.29 8.87
C ALA A 391 37.72 -17.47 8.63
N GLY A 392 38.95 -17.17 8.20
CA GLY A 392 39.95 -18.15 7.77
C GLY A 392 39.67 -18.64 6.33
N PRO A 393 40.72 -19.01 5.57
CA PRO A 393 40.60 -19.38 4.15
C PRO A 393 39.86 -20.72 3.90
N GLU A 394 39.50 -21.47 4.95
CA GLU A 394 38.95 -22.84 4.84
C GLU A 394 37.48 -22.97 5.27
N ARG A 395 36.74 -21.87 5.47
CA ARG A 395 35.31 -21.93 5.82
C ARG A 395 34.45 -21.22 4.77
N GLU A 396 33.98 -21.99 3.80
CA GLU A 396 32.79 -21.63 3.04
C GLU A 396 31.62 -21.49 4.03
N PHE A 397 30.82 -20.43 3.87
CA PHE A 397 29.64 -20.20 4.71
C PHE A 397 28.51 -21.14 4.27
N ASP A 398 28.59 -22.41 4.65
CA ASP A 398 27.65 -23.47 4.25
C ASP A 398 26.23 -23.37 4.86
N LYS A 399 25.93 -22.30 5.62
CA LYS A 399 24.59 -22.09 6.20
C LYS A 399 24.18 -20.62 6.12
N ALA A 400 22.89 -20.40 5.90
CA ALA A 400 22.25 -19.09 5.97
C ALA A 400 22.57 -18.43 7.31
N LEU A 401 23.49 -17.46 7.29
CA LEU A 401 23.85 -16.66 8.44
C LEU A 401 22.69 -15.74 8.82
N GLU A 402 22.15 -15.89 10.03
CA GLU A 402 21.49 -14.79 10.74
C GLU A 402 22.57 -13.83 11.25
N LEU A 403 23.14 -13.02 10.34
CA LEU A 403 24.15 -12.03 10.71
C LEU A 403 23.48 -10.71 11.09
N VAL A 404 23.52 -10.36 12.37
CA VAL A 404 23.20 -9.02 12.86
C VAL A 404 24.42 -8.12 12.60
N VAL A 405 24.39 -7.36 11.51
CA VAL A 405 25.44 -6.37 11.19
C VAL A 405 25.07 -5.02 11.83
N ILE A 406 25.83 -4.60 12.82
CA ILE A 406 25.75 -3.24 13.39
C ILE A 406 26.73 -2.35 12.61
N PHE A 407 26.22 -1.48 11.75
CA PHE A 407 27.04 -0.43 11.14
C PHE A 407 27.20 0.74 12.12
N ARG A 408 28.45 1.04 12.49
CA ARG A 408 28.85 2.35 13.00
C ARG A 408 29.48 3.10 11.85
N ILE A 409 28.76 4.03 11.23
CA ILE A 409 29.29 4.89 10.17
C ILE A 409 30.34 5.81 10.82
N ILE A 410 31.61 5.60 10.51
CA ILE A 410 32.72 6.44 10.97
C ILE A 410 33.02 7.43 9.84
N HIS A 411 32.82 8.73 10.12
CA HIS A 411 33.24 9.83 9.26
C HIS A 411 34.79 9.95 9.30
N PRO A 412 35.48 10.32 8.20
CA PRO A 412 36.94 10.36 8.19
C PRO A 412 37.47 11.60 8.92
N SER A 413 38.04 11.41 10.12
CA SER A 413 39.15 12.24 10.65
C SER A 413 39.81 11.58 11.86
N GLY A 414 41.07 11.12 11.68
CA GLY A 414 42.12 11.07 12.71
C GLY A 414 42.15 9.91 13.74
N ILE A 415 43.07 8.94 13.53
CA ILE A 415 44.19 8.49 14.43
C ILE A 415 43.87 8.46 15.96
N THR A 416 44.01 7.40 16.79
CA THR A 416 44.91 6.22 16.90
C THR A 416 44.34 5.16 17.88
N ARG A 417 44.82 3.91 17.77
CA ARG A 417 44.67 2.71 18.67
C ARG A 417 45.52 2.82 19.97
N PRO A 418 45.43 1.94 21.02
CA PRO A 418 45.21 0.48 20.91
C PRO A 418 44.35 -0.24 21.98
N LEU A 419 44.20 -1.54 21.69
CA LEU A 419 43.55 -2.63 22.41
C LEU A 419 43.92 -2.78 23.89
N SER A 420 42.94 -3.22 24.70
CA SER A 420 43.19 -4.03 25.90
C SER A 420 42.10 -5.10 26.11
N THR A 421 42.50 -6.35 25.84
CA THR A 421 42.29 -7.57 26.64
C THR A 421 40.94 -7.81 27.35
N PHE A 422 40.21 -8.82 26.86
CA PHE A 422 39.34 -9.67 27.69
C PHE A 422 40.11 -10.93 28.14
N PRO A 423 39.92 -11.45 29.36
CA PRO A 423 40.37 -12.79 29.73
C PRO A 423 39.38 -13.88 29.26
N PRO A 424 39.84 -15.13 29.06
CA PRO A 424 39.07 -16.18 28.41
C PRO A 424 38.09 -16.84 29.38
N ARG A 425 36.88 -17.16 28.89
CA ARG A 425 36.08 -18.27 29.45
C ARG A 425 36.27 -19.48 28.55
N THR A 426 37.01 -20.44 29.07
CA THR A 426 37.07 -21.83 28.62
C THR A 426 35.71 -22.49 28.80
N THR A 427 35.14 -23.01 27.72
CA THR A 427 34.22 -24.15 27.81
C THR A 427 34.46 -25.06 26.61
N THR A 428 35.19 -26.14 26.86
CA THR A 428 35.25 -27.34 26.03
C THR A 428 33.92 -28.07 26.07
N TRP A 429 33.38 -28.44 24.91
CA TRP A 429 32.45 -29.55 24.76
C TRP A 429 32.80 -30.33 23.50
N ARG A 430 32.71 -31.66 23.62
CA ARG A 430 33.12 -32.69 22.65
C ARG A 430 32.43 -32.57 21.30
#